data_AF-A0A5C7QCR7-F1
#
_entry.id   AF-A0A5C7QCR7-F1
#
_cell.length_a   1.000
_cell.length_b   1.000
_cell.length_c   1.000
_cell.angle_alpha   90.00
_cell.angle_beta   90.00
_cell.angle_gamma   90.00
#
_symmetry.space_group_name_H-M   'P 1'
#
loop_
_entity.id
_entity.type
_entity.pdbx_description
1 polymer ?
#
loop_
_entity_poly.entity_id
_entity_poly.type
_entity_poly.pdbx_seq_one_letter_code
_entity_poly.pdbx_strand_id
1 'polypeptide(L)'
;MENQDGFGAGAGEPELIESPLSQHVTRNGVTVKVEIYGDNDGRWILEVVDVENASHVWDEHFETDELALAEALRALDEEPLEFFGRSAGRPLN
;
A
#
# COMPACT_ATOMS: atom_id res chain seq x y z
N MET A 1 -24.96 -26.45 26.89
CA MET A 1 -23.96 -25.44 27.25
C MET A 1 -22.65 -26.00 26.76
N GLU A 2 -22.18 -25.60 25.57
CA GLU A 2 -20.91 -26.08 25.01
C GLU A 2 -20.44 -25.16 23.88
N ASN A 3 -19.55 -24.25 24.27
CA ASN A 3 -18.36 -23.72 23.57
C ASN A 3 -18.57 -23.13 22.16
N GLN A 4 -18.84 -21.83 22.01
CA GLN A 4 -17.84 -20.74 21.83
C GLN A 4 -16.79 -21.02 20.74
N ASP A 5 -17.11 -20.54 19.53
CA ASP A 5 -16.27 -19.73 18.64
C ASP A 5 -14.79 -20.12 18.49
N GLY A 6 -14.54 -21.20 17.76
CA GLY A 6 -13.27 -21.41 17.08
C GLY A 6 -13.32 -20.79 15.67
N PHE A 7 -13.14 -19.46 15.56
CA PHE A 7 -12.77 -18.84 14.28
C PHE A 7 -11.37 -19.34 13.92
N GLY A 8 -11.29 -20.48 13.24
CA GLY A 8 -10.07 -20.94 12.61
C GLY A 8 -9.64 -19.89 11.59
N ALA A 9 -8.58 -19.18 11.91
CA ALA A 9 -7.95 -18.23 11.00
C ALA A 9 -7.44 -18.96 9.75
N GLY A 10 -7.79 -18.42 8.58
CA GLY A 10 -6.95 -18.44 7.38
C GLY A 10 -6.70 -19.77 6.69
N ALA A 11 -7.74 -20.44 6.19
CA ALA A 11 -7.58 -21.46 5.15
C ALA A 11 -7.89 -20.85 3.78
N GLY A 12 -6.87 -20.28 3.12
CA GLY A 12 -6.93 -19.93 1.69
C GLY A 12 -6.49 -18.52 1.29
N GLU A 13 -6.03 -17.69 2.22
CA GLU A 13 -5.39 -16.43 1.84
C GLU A 13 -3.98 -16.77 1.33
N PRO A 14 -3.60 -16.39 0.09
CA PRO A 14 -2.23 -16.55 -0.35
C PRO A 14 -1.32 -15.88 0.68
N GLU A 15 -0.28 -16.59 1.16
CA GLU A 15 0.71 -16.01 2.06
C GLU A 15 1.49 -14.93 1.29
N LEU A 16 0.95 -13.71 1.29
CA LEU A 16 1.63 -12.54 0.77
C LEU A 16 2.74 -12.18 1.75
N ILE A 17 3.97 -12.11 1.24
CA ILE A 17 5.13 -11.76 2.05
C ILE A 17 5.23 -10.23 2.08
N GLU A 18 4.98 -9.62 3.23
CA GLU A 18 5.20 -8.18 3.38
C GLU A 18 6.71 -7.87 3.32
N SER A 19 7.11 -7.00 2.39
CA SER A 19 8.49 -6.54 2.31
C SER A 19 8.82 -5.63 3.51
N PRO A 20 10.04 -5.72 4.06
CA PRO A 20 10.53 -4.78 5.07
C PRO A 20 10.70 -3.34 4.56
N LEU A 21 10.60 -3.10 3.25
CA LEU A 21 10.60 -1.76 2.65
C LEU A 21 9.26 -1.05 2.74
N SER A 22 8.20 -1.76 3.15
CA SER A 22 6.89 -1.19 3.43
C SER A 22 7.02 -0.10 4.52
N GLN A 23 6.72 1.14 4.16
CA GLN A 23 6.94 2.30 5.01
C GLN A 23 6.01 3.46 4.66
N HIS A 24 5.84 4.38 5.61
CA HIS A 24 5.17 5.64 5.34
C HIS A 24 6.15 6.62 4.69
N VAL A 25 5.72 7.20 3.57
CA VAL A 25 6.50 8.16 2.81
C VAL A 25 5.75 9.49 2.77
N THR A 26 6.44 10.57 3.13
CA THR A 26 5.96 11.93 2.91
C THR A 26 6.76 12.62 1.81
N ARG A 27 6.07 13.08 0.76
CA ARG A 27 6.64 13.80 -0.40
C ARG A 27 5.69 14.92 -0.83
N ASN A 28 6.25 16.09 -1.15
CA ASN A 28 5.48 17.23 -1.66
C ASN A 28 4.27 17.66 -0.79
N GLY A 29 4.33 17.40 0.52
CA GLY A 29 3.23 17.66 1.46
C GLY A 29 2.14 16.58 1.53
N VAL A 30 2.25 15.53 0.72
CA VAL A 30 1.40 14.34 0.75
C VAL A 30 2.08 13.25 1.56
N THR A 31 1.32 12.58 2.42
CA THR A 31 1.78 11.39 3.15
C THR A 31 1.03 10.18 2.64
N VAL A 32 1.76 9.15 2.24
CA VAL A 32 1.19 7.88 1.83
C VAL A 32 1.86 6.74 2.58
N LYS A 33 1.18 5.60 2.68
CA LYS A 33 1.71 4.34 3.16
C LYS A 33 2.04 3.49 1.96
N VAL A 34 3.32 3.20 1.76
CA VAL A 34 3.80 2.29 0.74
C VAL A 34 3.82 0.89 1.35
N GLU A 35 3.02 -0.02 0.80
CA GLU A 35 2.97 -1.42 1.17
C GLU A 35 3.42 -2.26 -0.03
N ILE A 36 4.35 -3.16 0.20
CA ILE A 36 4.94 -3.97 -0.86
C ILE A 36 4.77 -5.43 -0.48
N TYR A 37 4.07 -6.17 -1.33
CA TYR A 37 3.70 -7.56 -1.10
C TYR A 37 4.36 -8.46 -2.13
N GLY A 38 5.15 -9.44 -1.67
CA GLY A 38 5.73 -10.47 -2.51
C GLY A 38 4.75 -11.62 -2.70
N ASP A 39 4.59 -12.05 -3.94
CA ASP A 39 4.02 -13.36 -4.23
C ASP A 39 5.09 -14.47 -4.08
N ASN A 40 4.63 -15.70 -3.96
CA ASN A 40 5.52 -16.87 -3.83
C ASN A 40 6.34 -17.15 -5.11
N ASP A 41 6.05 -16.46 -6.21
CA ASP A 41 6.77 -16.52 -7.48
C ASP A 41 7.91 -15.48 -7.57
N GLY A 42 8.13 -14.68 -6.51
CA GLY A 42 9.18 -13.68 -6.44
C GLY A 42 8.85 -12.38 -7.19
N ARG A 43 7.56 -12.13 -7.41
CA ARG A 43 7.01 -10.91 -7.98
C ARG A 43 6.45 -10.04 -6.86
N TRP A 44 6.78 -8.77 -6.92
CA TRP A 44 6.40 -7.80 -5.91
C TRP A 44 5.25 -6.94 -6.44
N ILE A 45 4.19 -6.87 -5.66
CA ILE A 45 3.05 -6.00 -5.88
C ILE A 45 3.25 -4.76 -5.03
N LEU A 46 3.07 -3.61 -5.66
CA LEU A 46 3.09 -2.33 -4.99
C LEU A 46 1.67 -1.88 -4.70
N GLU A 47 1.42 -1.51 -3.45
CA GLU A 47 0.22 -0.82 -3.01
C GLU A 47 0.61 0.47 -2.29
N VAL A 48 0.00 1.58 -2.67
CA VAL A 48 0.18 2.87 -2.02
C VAL A 48 -1.15 3.33 -1.49
N VAL A 49 -1.25 3.46 -0.18
CA VAL A 49 -2.46 3.93 0.50
C VAL A 49 -2.26 5.38 0.91
N ASP A 50 -3.11 6.27 0.41
CA ASP A 50 -3.01 7.69 0.75
C ASP A 50 -3.67 8.06 2.09
N VAL A 51 -3.64 9.35 2.45
CA VAL A 51 -4.25 9.87 3.69
C VAL A 51 -5.76 9.67 3.78
N GLU A 52 -6.46 9.51 2.65
CA GLU A 52 -7.89 9.23 2.59
C GLU A 52 -8.20 7.72 2.62
N ASN A 53 -7.18 6.88 2.80
CA ASN A 53 -7.27 5.43 2.65
C ASN A 53 -7.66 5.01 1.23
N ALA A 54 -7.34 5.82 0.21
CA ALA A 54 -7.43 5.34 -1.17
C ALA A 54 -6.22 4.44 -1.44
N SER A 55 -6.50 3.21 -1.85
CA SER A 55 -5.49 2.22 -2.23
C SER A 55 -5.23 2.32 -3.73
N HIS A 56 -3.98 2.61 -4.06
CA HIS A 56 -3.45 2.60 -5.41
C HIS A 56 -2.60 1.34 -5.56
N VAL A 57 -3.10 0.37 -6.31
CA VAL A 57 -2.38 -0.87 -6.59
C VAL A 57 -1.87 -0.82 -8.02
N TRP A 58 -0.62 -1.21 -8.22
CA TRP A 58 -0.03 -1.31 -9.55
C TRP A 58 -0.37 -2.67 -10.16
N ASP A 59 -0.82 -2.69 -11.42
CA ASP A 59 -1.04 -3.92 -12.18
C ASP A 59 0.29 -4.61 -12.59
N GLU A 60 1.36 -3.82 -12.74
CA GLU A 60 2.69 -4.33 -13.03
C GLU A 60 3.33 -4.90 -11.76
N HIS A 61 3.96 -6.06 -11.89
CA HIS A 61 4.70 -6.66 -10.80
C HIS A 61 6.19 -6.39 -10.97
N PHE A 62 6.85 -6.06 -9.86
CA PHE A 62 8.26 -5.72 -9.83
C PHE A 62 9.12 -6.95 -9.52
N GLU A 63 10.34 -6.98 -10.04
CA GLU A 63 11.31 -8.04 -9.74
C GLU A 63 11.88 -7.94 -8.32
N THR A 64 11.87 -6.74 -7.75
CA THR A 64 12.35 -6.47 -6.39
C THR A 64 11.45 -5.45 -5.71
N ASP A 65 11.38 -5.52 -4.39
CA ASP A 65 10.69 -4.55 -3.56
C ASP A 65 11.33 -3.16 -3.62
N GLU A 66 12.64 -3.06 -3.91
CA GLU A 66 13.31 -1.78 -4.15
C GLU A 66 12.77 -1.06 -5.40
N LEU A 67 12.52 -1.81 -6.48
CA LEU A 67 11.93 -1.26 -7.70
C LEU A 67 10.48 -0.82 -7.46
N ALA A 68 9.70 -1.62 -6.72
CA ALA A 68 8.35 -1.24 -6.29
C ALA A 68 8.38 0.07 -5.49
N LEU A 69 9.24 0.18 -4.48
CA LEU A 69 9.37 1.42 -3.70
C LEU A 69 9.79 2.60 -4.59
N ALA A 70 10.74 2.40 -5.51
CA ALA A 70 11.17 3.45 -6.42
C ALA A 70 10.01 3.96 -7.28
N GLU A 71 9.16 3.07 -7.80
CA GLU A 71 8.00 3.45 -8.60
C GLU A 71 6.97 4.24 -7.76
N ALA A 72 6.69 3.82 -6.53
CA ALA A 72 5.85 4.57 -5.59
C ALA A 72 6.37 6.00 -5.38
N LEU A 73 7.68 6.13 -5.17
CA LEU A 73 8.33 7.43 -4.99
C LEU A 73 8.26 8.29 -6.25
N ARG A 74 8.38 7.67 -7.44
CA ARG A 74 8.24 8.36 -8.71
C ARG A 74 6.83 8.86 -8.95
N ALA A 75 5.81 8.04 -8.71
CA ALA A 75 4.41 8.45 -8.83
C ALA A 75 4.08 9.62 -7.89
N LEU A 76 4.61 9.62 -6.67
CA LEU A 76 4.49 10.75 -5.74
C LEU A 76 5.18 12.04 -6.22
N ASP A 77 6.23 11.92 -7.06
CA ASP A 77 6.96 13.07 -7.59
C ASP A 77 6.33 13.61 -8.87
N GLU A 78 5.94 12.71 -9.78
CA GLU A 78 5.33 13.05 -11.08
C GLU A 78 3.86 13.45 -10.92
N GLU A 79 3.10 12.72 -10.09
CA GLU A 79 1.66 12.89 -9.93
C GLU A 79 1.22 12.95 -8.44
N PRO A 80 1.80 13.87 -7.63
CA PRO A 80 1.44 14.01 -6.21
C PRO A 80 -0.05 14.29 -6.00
N LEU A 81 -0.72 14.87 -7.00
CA LEU A 81 -2.14 15.22 -6.95
C LEU A 81 -3.06 13.99 -6.91
N GLU A 82 -2.62 12.84 -7.43
CA GLU A 82 -3.41 11.60 -7.34
C GLU A 82 -3.51 11.12 -5.89
N PHE A 83 -2.45 11.34 -5.12
CA PHE A 83 -2.37 10.99 -3.70
C PHE A 83 -2.76 12.14 -2.77
N PHE A 84 -2.97 13.33 -3.35
CA PHE A 84 -3.36 14.54 -2.62
C PHE A 84 -4.85 14.43 -2.29
N GLY A 85 -5.13 13.79 -1.15
CA GLY A 85 -6.48 13.61 -0.63
C GLY A 85 -7.34 14.87 -0.74
N ARG A 86 -8.62 14.71 -1.10
CA ARG A 86 -9.62 15.78 -1.24
C ARG A 86 -9.81 16.62 0.02
N SER A 87 -9.34 16.15 1.18
CA SER A 87 -9.41 16.86 2.46
C SER A 87 -8.50 18.10 2.57
N ALA A 88 -7.49 18.28 1.72
CA ALA A 88 -6.61 19.46 1.77
C ALA A 88 -7.25 20.78 1.27
N GLY A 89 -8.55 20.78 0.96
CA GLY A 89 -9.29 21.91 0.41
C GLY A 89 -10.49 22.43 1.21
N ARG A 90 -10.64 22.10 2.51
CA ARG A 90 -11.71 22.70 3.33
C ARG A 90 -11.18 23.51 4.53
N PRO A 91 -11.04 24.83 4.41
CA PRO A 91 -11.28 25.69 5.56
C PRO A 91 -12.78 25.58 5.88
N LEU A 92 -13.14 24.72 6.85
CA LEU A 92 -14.45 24.80 7.48
C LEU A 92 -14.44 26.04 8.38
N ASN A 93 -14.96 27.15 7.85
CA ASN A 93 -15.27 28.39 8.56
C ASN A 93 -16.80 28.48 8.76
#